data_AF-A0A3D9ZS21-F1
#
_entry.id   AF-A0A3D9ZS21-F1
#
_cell.length_a   1.000
_cell.length_b   1.000
_cell.length_c   1.000
_cell.angle_alpha   90.00
_cell.angle_beta   90.00
_cell.angle_gamma   90.00
#
_symmetry.space_group_name_H-M   'P 1'
#
loop_
_entity.id
_entity.type
_entity.pdbx_description
1 polymer ?
#
loop_
_entity_poly.entity_id
_entity_poly.type
_entity_poly.pdbx_seq_one_letter_code
_entity_poly.pdbx_strand_id
1 'polypeptide(L)'
;MPNVERTQTGLRIERNTLKVLKALAEYLDLSLGDLVEGMALHAFEGKLPFTPETLTKIDQLKQVYDLRLTAADAHKLEERQ
;
A
#
# COMPACT_ATOMS: atom_id res chain seq x y z
N MET A 1 -10.40 14.18 17.34
CA MET A 1 -10.39 13.36 16.12
C MET A 1 -11.46 13.88 15.20
N PRO A 2 -11.21 14.04 13.88
CA PRO A 2 -12.27 14.39 12.95
C PRO A 2 -13.34 13.30 12.93
N ASN A 3 -14.61 13.67 12.74
CA ASN A 3 -15.67 12.72 12.47
C ASN A 3 -15.52 12.25 11.02
N VAL A 4 -15.58 10.94 10.78
CA VAL A 4 -15.34 10.35 9.47
C VAL A 4 -16.48 9.39 9.12
N GLU A 5 -16.99 9.51 7.91
CA GLU A 5 -17.89 8.54 7.29
C GLU A 5 -17.07 7.56 6.45
N ARG A 6 -17.32 6.26 6.60
CA ARG A 6 -16.60 5.21 5.86
C ARG A 6 -17.52 4.55 4.86
N THR A 7 -16.99 4.27 3.68
CA THR A 7 -17.66 3.50 2.63
C THR A 7 -16.78 2.33 2.17
N GLN A 8 -17.40 1.26 1.67
CA GLN A 8 -16.67 0.09 1.18
C GLN A 8 -16.33 0.25 -0.31
N THR A 9 -15.16 -0.26 -0.70
CA THR A 9 -14.66 -0.21 -2.07
C THR A 9 -14.53 -1.62 -2.66
N GLY A 10 -14.85 -1.78 -3.94
CA GLY A 10 -14.64 -3.00 -4.72
C GLY A 10 -13.36 -2.97 -5.56
N LEU A 11 -12.30 -2.28 -5.09
CA LEU A 11 -11.09 -2.05 -5.88
C LEU A 11 -10.41 -3.37 -6.29
N ARG A 12 -10.08 -3.48 -7.58
CA ARG A 12 -9.18 -4.51 -8.08
C ARG A 12 -7.74 -4.01 -7.95
N ILE A 13 -6.91 -4.80 -7.28
CA ILE A 13 -5.49 -4.51 -7.02
C ILE A 13 -4.67 -5.70 -7.50
N GLU A 14 -3.47 -5.43 -8.02
CA GLU A 14 -2.52 -6.49 -8.36
C GLU A 14 -2.24 -7.38 -7.13
N ARG A 15 -2.21 -8.70 -7.35
CA ARG A 15 -2.20 -9.72 -6.31
C ARG A 15 -1.06 -9.55 -5.31
N ASN A 16 0.17 -9.39 -5.78
CA ASN A 16 1.35 -9.32 -4.91
C ASN A 16 1.46 -7.97 -4.20
N THR A 17 1.02 -6.91 -4.86
CA THR A 17 0.87 -5.58 -4.25
C THR A 17 -0.08 -5.64 -3.07
N LEU A 18 -1.25 -6.29 -3.22
CA LEU A 18 -2.21 -6.46 -2.12
C LEU A 18 -1.62 -7.29 -0.96
N LYS A 19 -0.83 -8.33 -1.24
CA LYS A 19 -0.17 -9.15 -0.20
C LYS A 19 0.83 -8.32 0.60
N VAL A 20 1.65 -7.52 -0.07
CA VAL A 20 2.61 -6.62 0.60
C VAL A 20 1.88 -5.58 1.45
N LEU A 21 0.80 -4.96 0.93
CA LEU A 21 0.00 -4.00 1.68
C LEU A 21 -0.61 -4.61 2.94
N LYS A 22 -1.21 -5.81 2.83
CA LYS A 22 -1.79 -6.53 3.99
C LYS A 22 -0.73 -6.88 5.03
N ALA A 23 0.42 -7.38 4.61
CA ALA A 23 1.49 -7.74 5.53
C ALA A 23 2.14 -6.52 6.19
N LEU A 24 2.24 -5.40 5.47
CA LEU A 24 2.72 -4.15 6.03
C LEU A 24 1.72 -3.58 7.05
N ALA A 25 0.42 -3.64 6.76
CA ALA A 25 -0.62 -3.21 7.68
C ALA A 25 -0.54 -3.98 9.00
N GLU A 26 -0.42 -5.32 8.93
CA GLU A 26 -0.22 -6.18 10.09
C GLU A 26 1.06 -5.82 10.86
N TYR A 27 2.18 -5.61 10.17
CA TYR A 27 3.44 -5.24 10.80
C TYR A 27 3.37 -3.90 11.57
N LEU A 28 2.54 -2.97 11.09
CA LEU A 28 2.36 -1.64 11.69
C LEU A 28 1.20 -1.59 12.70
N ASP A 29 0.51 -2.72 12.95
CA ASP A 29 -0.71 -2.79 13.77
C ASP A 29 -1.81 -1.82 13.28
N LEU A 30 -2.00 -1.77 11.95
CA LEU A 30 -2.98 -0.93 11.27
C LEU A 30 -3.98 -1.78 10.48
N SER A 31 -5.20 -1.25 10.29
CA SER A 31 -6.08 -1.81 9.27
C SER A 31 -5.54 -1.51 7.86
N LEU A 32 -5.88 -2.35 6.87
CA LEU A 32 -5.53 -2.08 5.47
C LEU A 32 -6.11 -0.74 4.99
N GLY A 33 -7.30 -0.38 5.47
CA GLY A 33 -7.94 0.91 5.16
C GLY A 33 -7.14 2.08 5.70
N ASP A 34 -6.76 2.05 6.99
CA ASP A 34 -5.99 3.13 7.62
C ASP A 34 -4.61 3.28 6.97
N LEU A 35 -3.95 2.18 6.59
CA LEU A 35 -2.68 2.22 5.85
C LEU A 35 -2.85 2.92 4.50
N VAL A 36 -3.87 2.53 3.72
CA VAL A 36 -4.10 3.09 2.38
C VAL A 36 -4.54 4.56 2.45
N GLU A 37 -5.42 4.91 3.39
CA GLU A 37 -5.82 6.30 3.65
C GLU A 37 -4.61 7.16 4.05
N GLY A 38 -3.77 6.66 4.97
CA GLY A 38 -2.54 7.33 5.39
C GLY A 38 -1.58 7.56 4.21
N MET A 39 -1.36 6.55 3.37
CA MET A 39 -0.53 6.68 2.16
C MET A 39 -1.10 7.72 1.19
N ALA A 40 -2.43 7.72 0.97
CA ALA A 40 -3.08 8.68 0.09
C ALA A 40 -2.93 10.13 0.59
N LEU A 41 -3.16 10.37 1.88
CA LEU A 41 -3.00 11.69 2.49
C LEU A 41 -1.56 12.22 2.38
N HIS A 42 -0.56 11.37 2.63
CA HIS A 42 0.84 11.75 2.42
C HIS A 42 1.13 12.07 0.95
N ALA A 43 0.62 11.27 0.01
CA ALA A 43 0.81 11.50 -1.42
C ALA A 43 0.14 12.80 -1.89
N PHE A 44 -1.06 13.13 -1.39
CA PHE A 44 -1.75 14.39 -1.68
C PHE A 44 -0.96 15.61 -1.19
N GLU A 45 -0.23 15.47 -0.09
CA GLU A 45 0.65 16.52 0.45
C GLU A 45 2.09 16.48 -0.11
N GLY A 46 2.41 15.55 -1.01
CA GLY A 46 3.76 15.37 -1.56
C GLY A 46 4.79 14.90 -0.51
N LYS A 47 4.35 14.27 0.57
CA LYS A 47 5.19 13.78 1.67
C LYS A 47 5.52 12.30 1.50
N LEU A 48 6.63 11.88 2.12
CA LEU A 48 7.02 10.48 2.19
C LEU A 48 6.21 9.76 3.29
N PRO A 49 5.47 8.68 2.98
CA PRO A 49 4.61 7.99 3.95
C PRO A 49 5.36 7.06 4.91
N PHE A 50 6.63 6.75 4.64
CA PHE A 50 7.37 5.69 5.35
C PHE A 50 8.75 6.17 5.77
N THR A 51 9.19 5.72 6.95
CA THR A 51 10.56 5.94 7.43
C THR A 51 11.54 4.98 6.73
N PRO A 52 12.86 5.22 6.82
CA PRO A 52 13.86 4.27 6.32
C PRO A 52 13.72 2.86 6.89
N GLU A 53 13.34 2.70 8.17
CA GLU A 53 13.12 1.37 8.75
C GLU A 53 11.90 0.68 8.12
N THR A 54 10.80 1.42 7.94
CA THR A 54 9.60 0.89 7.28
C THR A 54 9.86 0.53 5.83
N LEU A 55 10.64 1.34 5.08
CA LEU A 55 11.06 1.02 3.72
C LEU A 55 11.87 -0.28 3.66
N THR A 56 12.78 -0.49 4.61
CA THR A 56 13.54 -1.75 4.72
C THR A 56 12.61 -2.95 4.93
N LYS A 57 11.57 -2.79 5.77
CA LYS A 57 10.56 -3.84 5.97
C LYS A 57 9.75 -4.09 4.70
N ILE A 58 9.35 -3.04 3.98
CA ILE A 58 8.65 -3.14 2.69
C ILE A 58 9.48 -3.95 1.69
N ASP A 59 10.79 -3.69 1.58
CA ASP A 59 11.66 -4.44 0.67
C ASP A 59 11.76 -5.92 1.04
N GLN A 60 11.81 -6.26 2.33
CA GLN A 60 11.73 -7.65 2.79
C GLN A 60 10.40 -8.31 2.39
N LEU A 61 9.27 -7.61 2.60
CA LEU A 61 7.94 -8.13 2.23
C LEU A 61 7.79 -8.29 0.72
N LYS A 62 8.35 -7.38 -0.08
CA LYS A 62 8.38 -7.49 -1.53
C LYS A 62 9.12 -8.74 -1.99
N GLN A 63 10.22 -9.10 -1.33
CA GLN A 63 10.95 -10.34 -1.62
C GLN A 63 10.13 -11.58 -1.28
N VAL A 64 9.45 -11.60 -0.13
CA VAL A 64 8.59 -12.74 0.30
C VAL A 64 7.45 -12.99 -0.69
N TYR A 65 6.87 -11.94 -1.27
CA TYR A 65 5.72 -12.05 -2.17
C TYR A 65 6.05 -11.88 -3.65
N ASP A 66 7.33 -11.87 -4.02
CA ASP A 66 7.80 -11.67 -5.39
C ASP A 66 7.22 -10.39 -6.06
N LEU A 67 7.04 -9.31 -5.31
CA LEU A 67 6.57 -8.03 -5.86
C LEU A 67 7.71 -7.28 -6.54
N ARG A 68 7.71 -7.32 -7.88
CA ARG A 68 8.69 -6.62 -8.72
C ARG A 68 8.24 -5.25 -9.21
N LEU A 69 6.95 -4.93 -9.07
CA LEU A 69 6.40 -3.65 -9.51
C LEU A 69 7.02 -2.48 -8.74
N THR A 70 7.14 -1.37 -9.44
CA THR A 70 7.68 -0.10 -8.96
C THR A 70 6.74 1.04 -9.29
N ALA A 71 7.05 2.24 -8.80
CA ALA A 71 6.32 3.44 -9.18
C ALA A 71 6.36 3.73 -10.69
N ALA A 72 7.36 3.22 -11.44
CA ALA A 72 7.46 3.39 -12.88
C ALA A 72 6.38 2.61 -13.66
N ASP A 73 5.85 1.55 -13.06
CA ASP A 73 4.81 0.67 -13.62
C ASP A 73 3.39 1.19 -13.30
N ALA A 74 3.29 2.19 -12.41
CA ALA A 74 2.00 2.77 -12.04
C ALA A 74 1.24 3.25 -13.27
N HIS A 75 -0.06 2.92 -13.33
CA HIS A 75 -0.99 3.23 -14.42
C HIS A 75 -0.66 2.60 -15.78
N LYS A 76 0.32 1.68 -15.85
CA LYS A 76 0.75 0.99 -17.07
C LYS A 76 0.53 -0.53 -17.02
N LEU A 77 -0.13 -1.02 -15.97
CA LEU A 77 -0.40 -2.44 -15.81
C LEU A 77 -1.46 -2.90 -16.81
N GLU A 78 -1.20 -4.04 -17.44
CA GLU A 78 -2.16 -4.73 -18.30
C GLU A 78 -2.72 -5.95 -17.59
N GLU A 79 -4.03 -6.17 -17.74
CA GLU A 79 -4.73 -7.28 -17.11
C GLU A 79 -4.44 -8.57 -17.87
N ARG A 80 -4.04 -9.62 -17.14
CA ARG A 80 -4.03 -10.97 -17.70
C ARG A 80 -5.46 -11.49 -17.73
N GLN A 81 -5.89 -11.96 -18.89
CA GLN A 81 -7.15 -12.68 -19.06
C GLN A 81 -7.15 -13.99 -18.27
#